data_AF-A0A1H8KSE0-F1
#
_entry.id   AF-A0A1H8KSE0-F1
#
_cell.length_a   1.000
_cell.length_b   1.000
_cell.length_c   1.000
_cell.angle_alpha   90.00
_cell.angle_beta   90.00
_cell.angle_gamma   90.00
#
_symmetry.space_group_name_H-M   'P 1'
#
loop_
_entity.id
_entity.type
_entity.pdbx_description
1 polymer ?
#
loop_
_entity_poly.entity_id
_entity_poly.type
_entity_poly.pdbx_seq_one_letter_code
_entity_poly.pdbx_strand_id
1 'polypeptide(L)' 'MQKAIVVYYISEKKNNLDELNNMLENGWKVINQSPMGGECGTAMYSLVILSILPE' A
#
# COMPACT_ATOMS: atom_id res chain seq x y z
N MET A 1 -16.84 1.42 -2.85
CA MET A 1 -16.54 0.02 -2.46
C MET A 1 -15.11 -0.01 -1.92
N GLN A 2 -14.89 -0.44 -0.67
CA GLN A 2 -13.54 -0.55 -0.10
C GLN A 2 -12.99 -1.96 -0.34
N LYS A 3 -11.74 -2.06 -0.78
CA LYS A 3 -11.04 -3.35 -0.94
C LYS A 3 -9.79 -3.36 -0.08
N ALA A 4 -9.48 -4.53 0.49
CA ALA A 4 -8.27 -4.75 1.28
C ALA A 4 -7.33 -5.70 0.53
N ILE A 5 -6.04 -5.38 0.51
CA ILE A 5 -4.98 -6.19 -0.11
C ILE A 5 -3.79 -6.26 0.84
N VAL A 6 -3.08 -7.38 0.87
CA VAL A 6 -1.75 -7.47 1.50
C VAL A 6 -0.70 -7.24 0.42
N VAL A 7 0.15 -6.24 0.63
CA VAL A 7 1.25 -5.92 -0.28
C VAL A 7 2.59 -6.27 0.36
N TYR A 8 3.48 -6.79 -0.47
CA TYR A 8 4.88 -6.99 -0.18
C TYR A 8 5.70 -6.00 -1.00
N TYR A 9 6.57 -5.24 -0.35
CA TYR A 9 7.44 -4.29 -1.02
C TYR A 9 8.78 -4.18 -0.28
N ILE A 10 9.79 -3.67 -0.98
CA ILE A 10 11.12 -3.41 -0.43
C ILE A 10 11.28 -1.90 -0.37
N SER A 11 11.52 -1.36 0.82
CA SER A 11 11.74 0.07 1.02
C SER A 11 12.61 0.30 2.25
N GLU A 12 13.36 1.40 2.26
CA GLU A 12 14.03 1.88 3.47
C GLU A 12 13.03 2.49 4.47
N LYS A 13 11.79 2.76 4.02
CA LYS A 13 10.72 3.32 4.85
C LYS A 13 9.76 2.21 5.30
N LYS A 14 9.26 2.35 6.52
CA LYS A 14 8.26 1.44 7.11
C LYS A 14 6.90 1.46 6.38
N ASN A 15 6.59 2.57 5.72
CA ASN A 15 5.42 2.80 4.88
C ASN A 15 5.83 3.61 3.65
N ASN A 16 5.14 3.43 2.54
CA ASN A 16 5.47 4.08 1.25
C ASN A 16 4.22 4.52 0.46
N LEU A 17 3.18 4.99 1.16
CA LEU A 17 1.87 5.29 0.59
C LEU A 17 1.90 6.19 -0.66
N ASP A 18 2.74 7.22 -0.69
CA ASP A 18 2.86 8.11 -1.85
C ASP A 18 3.47 7.39 -3.06
N GLU A 19 4.51 6.59 -2.83
CA GLU A 19 5.14 5.76 -3.86
C GLU A 19 4.17 4.70 -4.39
N LEU A 20 3.46 4.03 -3.48
CA LEU A 20 2.46 3.02 -3.84
C LEU A 20 1.29 3.63 -4.63
N ASN A 21 0.85 4.84 -4.28
CA ASN A 21 -0.16 5.56 -5.06
C ASN A 21 0.36 6.01 -6.42
N ASN A 22 1.64 6.39 -6.56
CA ASN A 22 2.22 6.69 -7.86
C ASN A 22 2.31 5.45 -8.78
N MET A 23 2.43 4.25 -8.21
CA MET A 23 2.40 2.99 -8.97
C MET A 23 0.99 2.59 -9.41
N LEU A 24 -0.05 3.05 -8.70
CA LEU A 24 -1.43 2.72 -9.00
C LEU A 24 -1.98 3.71 -10.04
N GLU A 25 -1.86 3.34 -11.31
CA GLU A 25 -2.59 4.00 -12.39
C GLU A 25 -4.06 3.50 -12.46
N ASN A 26 -4.93 4.26 -13.12
CA ASN A 26 -6.32 3.89 -13.45
C ASN A 26 -7.35 3.93 -12.29
N GLY A 27 -7.40 5.03 -11.55
CA GLY A 27 -8.56 5.34 -10.70
C GLY A 27 -8.63 4.59 -9.37
N TRP A 28 -7.54 3.97 -8.93
CA TRP A 28 -7.44 3.36 -7.60
C TRP A 28 -6.48 4.18 -6.74
N LYS A 29 -6.87 4.43 -5.48
CA LYS A 29 -6.06 5.15 -4.49
C LYS A 29 -5.98 4.37 -3.18
N VAL A 30 -4.78 4.21 -2.65
CA VAL A 30 -4.54 3.71 -1.30
C VAL A 30 -4.88 4.83 -0.33
N ILE A 31 -5.88 4.59 0.52
CA ILE A 31 -6.35 5.53 1.54
C ILE A 31 -5.88 5.16 2.93
N ASN A 32 -5.38 3.93 3.13
CA ASN A 32 -4.80 3.48 4.39
C ASN A 32 -3.75 2.39 4.12
N GLN A 33 -2.64 2.45 4.84
CA GLN A 33 -1.60 1.44 4.87
C GLN A 33 -1.24 1.16 6.33
N SER A 34 -1.34 -0.11 6.74
CA SER A 34 -1.02 -0.57 8.09
C SER A 34 0.06 -1.66 8.02
N PRO A 35 1.22 -1.50 8.68
CA PRO A 35 2.25 -2.52 8.71
C PRO A 35 1.75 -3.75 9.49
N MET A 36 1.98 -4.96 8.97
CA MET A 36 1.48 -6.20 9.57
C MET A 36 2.48 -6.91 10.49
N GLY A 37 3.68 -6.37 10.67
CA GLY A 37 4.77 -7.05 11.38
C GLY A 37 5.37 -8.20 10.56
N GLY A 38 6.66 -8.47 10.75
CA GLY A 38 7.44 -9.37 9.89
C GLY A 38 8.40 -8.59 8.99
N GLU A 39 9.36 -7.92 9.61
CA GLU A 39 10.48 -7.32 8.90
C GLU A 39 11.50 -8.43 8.61
N CYS A 40 11.71 -8.76 7.33
CA CYS A 40 12.82 -9.60 6.91
C CYS A 40 13.81 -8.71 6.16
N GLY A 41 14.67 -8.01 6.92
CA GLY A 41 15.53 -6.97 6.37
C GLY A 41 14.72 -5.74 5.90
N THR A 42 14.97 -5.26 4.67
CA THR A 42 14.28 -4.12 4.07
C THR A 42 12.92 -4.47 3.44
N ALA A 43 12.50 -5.73 3.56
CA ALA A 43 11.23 -6.21 3.03
C ALA A 43 10.09 -6.06 4.06
N MET A 44 8.98 -5.50 3.60
CA MET A 44 7.84 -5.11 4.42
C MET A 44 6.53 -5.73 3.90
N TYR A 45 5.70 -6.21 4.83
CA TYR A 45 4.31 -6.57 4.56
C TYR A 45 3.37 -5.51 5.14
N SER A 46 2.41 -5.05 4.33
CA SER A 46 1.40 -4.10 4.78
C SER A 46 0.01 -4.50 4.30
N LEU A 47 -0.98 -4.28 5.16
CA LEU A 47 -2.38 -4.25 4.78
C LEU A 47 -2.68 -2.88 4.17
N VAL A 48 -3.20 -2.85 2.95
CA VAL A 48 -3.62 -1.61 2.28
C VAL A 48 -5.11 -1.63 2.00
N ILE A 49 -5.74 -0.47 2.21
CA ILE A 49 -7.15 -0.23 1.87
C ILE A 49 -7.20 0.68 0.66
N LEU A 50 -7.91 0.22 -0.36
CA LEU A 50 -8.08 0.91 -1.63
C LEU A 50 -9.49 1.49 -1.76
N SER A 51 -9.56 2.67 -2.39
CA SER A 51 -10.79 3.29 -2.89
C SER A 51 -10.70 3.55 -4.38
N ILE A 52 -11.83 3.45 -5.07
CA ILE A 52 -11.96 3.92 -6.45
C ILE A 52 -12.16 5.45 -6.42
N LEU A 53 -11.38 6.17 -7.22
CA LEU A 53 -11.56 7.59 -7.48
C LEU A 53 -12.72 7.78 -8.47
N PRO A 54 -13.67 8.70 -8.20
CA PRO A 54 -14.64 9.10 -9.21
C PRO A 54 -13.91 9.79 -10.37
N GLU A 55 -14.39 9.55 -11.60
CA GLU A 55 -13.92 10.25 -12.82
C GLU A 55 -14.08 11.77 -12.73
#